data_AF-A0A7S4VR65-F1
#
_entry.id   AF-A0A7S4VR65-F1
#
_cell.length_a   1.000
_cell.length_b   1.000
_cell.length_c   1.000
_cell.angle_alpha   90.00
_cell.angle_beta   90.00
_cell.angle_gamma   90.00
#
_symmetry.space_group_name_H-M   'P 1'
#
loop_
_entity.id
_entity.type
_entity.pdbx_description
1 polymer ?
#
loop_
_entity_poly.entity_id
_entity_poly.type
_entity_poly.pdbx_seq_one_letter_code
_entity_poly.pdbx_strand_id
1 'polypeptide(L)'
;RNNWILFWYNNNYEEGMINPIGEGQNLDRYILSMFWSIQTITSIGYGNISPFTRLEWWFGSIFMLLSGVLWAYIIGSLVGVAAALQVENELHRNRIDEVNVMISQFAKSDPTKGKYSSEQEMYDTDIFAKRLKKFIHSQKMSHKLSAVNDMRGSFPVINSLSPEMQRVSSFMLVREHLELVPYLSSRFLSMDERSHVAKECMVLEFPPGETIRMSGDDGSIGRGIFVMIRGTAFAAHGAINSFSQRRRKAFIITAGQVFGAGEVLLKDGHVKS
;
A
#
# COMPACT_ATOMS: atom_id res chain seq x y z
N ARG A 1 33.91 58.09 12.26
CA ARG A 1 33.86 56.98 13.24
C ARG A 1 34.27 55.71 12.50
N ASN A 2 35.16 54.90 13.06
CA ASN A 2 35.57 53.64 12.44
C ASN A 2 34.45 52.61 12.60
N ASN A 3 33.90 52.17 11.47
CA ASN A 3 32.84 51.17 11.37
C ASN A 3 33.34 50.02 10.48
N TRP A 4 32.70 48.86 10.56
CA TRP A 4 33.01 47.67 9.73
C TRP A 4 33.13 47.93 8.21
N ILE A 5 32.29 48.81 7.63
CA ILE A 5 32.37 49.16 6.19
C ILE A 5 33.67 49.92 5.86
N LEU A 6 34.09 50.83 6.75
CA LEU A 6 35.34 51.58 6.57
C LEU A 6 36.54 50.66 6.75
N PHE A 7 36.47 49.72 7.70
CA PHE A 7 37.49 48.70 7.89
C PHE A 7 37.60 47.77 6.67
N TRP A 8 36.47 47.36 6.09
CA TRP A 8 36.44 46.57 4.87
C TRP A 8 37.08 47.32 3.70
N TYR A 9 36.70 48.59 3.49
CA TYR A 9 37.23 49.44 2.43
C TYR A 9 38.76 49.58 2.53
N ASN A 10 39.27 49.92 3.71
CA ASN A 10 40.71 50.12 3.90
C ASN A 10 41.56 48.87 3.65
N ASN A 11 40.98 47.67 3.79
CA ASN A 11 41.71 46.40 3.67
C ASN A 11 41.50 45.69 2.33
N ASN A 12 40.37 45.93 1.64
CA ASN A 12 39.95 45.13 0.48
C ASN A 12 39.69 45.96 -0.79
N TYR A 13 39.73 47.29 -0.71
CA TYR A 13 39.45 48.14 -1.87
C TYR A 13 40.66 48.21 -2.81
N GLU A 14 40.44 47.82 -4.06
CA GLU A 14 41.33 48.11 -5.20
C GLU A 14 40.64 49.05 -6.19
N GLU A 15 41.44 49.83 -6.93
CA GLU A 15 40.93 50.82 -7.88
C GLU A 15 40.08 50.14 -8.97
N GLY A 16 38.79 50.50 -9.04
CA GLY A 16 37.80 49.88 -9.95
C GLY A 16 36.83 48.89 -9.31
N MET A 17 36.99 48.56 -8.02
CA MET A 17 36.03 47.74 -7.28
C MET A 17 34.84 48.56 -6.74
N ILE A 18 33.84 47.84 -6.19
CA ILE A 18 32.67 48.41 -5.50
C ILE A 18 33.16 49.40 -4.44
N ASN A 19 32.70 50.65 -4.52
CA ASN A 19 33.07 51.68 -3.56
C ASN A 19 31.86 52.03 -2.68
N PRO A 20 31.87 51.66 -1.38
CA PRO A 20 30.79 51.98 -0.47
C PRO A 20 30.94 53.37 0.18
N ILE A 21 31.98 54.15 -0.15
CA ILE A 21 32.34 55.42 0.50
C ILE A 21 32.28 56.59 -0.50
N GLY A 22 31.25 57.41 -0.37
CA GLY A 22 31.12 58.66 -1.12
C GLY A 22 29.67 59.13 -1.18
N GLU A 23 29.45 60.43 -1.34
CA GLU A 23 28.11 60.96 -1.61
C GLU A 23 27.66 60.51 -3.01
N GLY A 24 26.62 59.68 -3.08
CA GLY A 24 26.06 59.13 -4.33
C GLY A 24 26.27 57.62 -4.53
N GLN A 25 27.09 56.95 -3.72
CA GLN A 25 27.40 55.51 -3.86
C GLN A 25 26.47 54.59 -3.04
N ASN A 26 25.17 54.92 -3.02
CA ASN A 26 24.18 54.20 -2.20
C ASN A 26 23.97 52.74 -2.67
N LEU A 27 24.04 52.51 -3.98
CA LEU A 27 23.84 51.20 -4.59
C LEU A 27 24.97 50.22 -4.22
N ASP A 28 26.22 50.66 -4.33
CA ASP A 28 27.41 49.89 -3.96
C ASP A 28 27.38 49.48 -2.48
N ARG A 29 27.00 50.42 -1.62
CA ARG A 29 26.84 50.17 -0.18
C ARG A 29 25.70 49.18 0.11
N TYR A 30 24.60 49.27 -0.64
CA TYR A 30 23.50 48.30 -0.54
C TYR A 30 23.94 46.91 -0.97
N ILE A 31 24.60 46.77 -2.13
CA ILE A 31 25.11 45.49 -2.64
C ILE A 31 26.06 44.84 -1.64
N LEU A 32 26.99 45.60 -1.06
CA LEU A 32 27.93 45.08 -0.06
C LEU A 32 27.20 44.58 1.20
N SER A 33 26.20 45.33 1.69
CA SER A 33 25.39 44.92 2.85
C SER A 33 24.49 43.72 2.57
N MET A 34 23.98 43.62 1.34
CA MET A 34 23.17 42.49 0.87
C MET A 34 24.03 41.24 0.73
N PHE A 35 25.25 41.37 0.19
CA PHE A 35 26.23 40.28 0.14
C PHE A 35 26.52 39.74 1.53
N TRP A 36 26.79 40.62 2.52
CA TRP A 36 26.97 40.22 3.91
C TRP A 36 25.74 39.50 4.51
N SER A 37 24.55 39.95 4.16
CA SER A 37 23.30 39.34 4.64
C SER A 37 23.09 37.94 4.04
N ILE A 38 23.37 37.79 2.73
CA ILE A 38 23.24 36.50 2.02
C ILE A 38 24.24 35.47 2.56
N GLN A 39 25.51 35.83 2.77
CA GLN A 39 26.48 34.89 3.34
C GLN A 39 26.10 34.44 4.75
N THR A 40 25.40 35.29 5.51
CA THR A 40 25.00 35.02 6.89
C THR A 40 23.79 34.09 6.93
N ILE A 41 22.76 34.36 6.13
CA ILE A 41 21.56 33.51 6.08
C ILE A 41 21.83 32.13 5.48
N THR A 42 22.72 32.06 4.49
CA THR A 42 23.10 30.78 3.86
C THR A 42 24.21 30.04 4.61
N SER A 43 24.75 30.63 5.68
CA SER A 43 25.86 30.08 6.48
C SER A 43 27.13 29.77 5.66
N ILE A 44 27.35 30.44 4.53
CA ILE A 44 28.59 30.29 3.73
C ILE A 44 29.75 30.98 4.45
N GLY A 45 29.53 32.22 4.89
CA GLY A 45 30.45 32.96 5.77
C GLY A 45 31.92 33.04 5.31
N TYR A 46 32.20 33.65 4.16
CA TYR A 46 33.59 33.82 3.65
C TYR A 46 34.53 34.60 4.58
N GLY A 47 34.00 35.35 5.56
CA GLY A 47 34.79 36.09 6.55
C GLY A 47 35.44 37.37 6.04
N ASN A 48 35.14 37.78 4.81
CA ASN A 48 35.68 39.01 4.19
C ASN A 48 35.13 40.29 4.83
N ILE A 49 33.89 40.29 5.31
CA ILE A 49 33.26 41.42 6.02
C ILE A 49 33.06 41.03 7.48
N SER A 50 33.83 41.67 8.37
CA SER A 50 33.83 41.37 9.81
C SER A 50 33.48 42.62 10.65
N PRO A 51 32.78 42.44 11.79
CA PRO A 51 32.53 43.54 12.72
C PRO A 51 33.83 44.13 13.27
N PHE A 52 33.90 45.46 13.39
CA PHE A 52 35.08 46.13 13.92
C PHE A 52 34.85 46.62 15.36
N THR A 53 33.69 47.20 15.62
CA THR A 53 33.36 47.77 16.94
C THR A 53 32.65 46.74 17.84
N ARG A 54 32.79 46.90 19.17
CA ARG A 54 32.11 46.02 20.16
C ARG A 54 30.60 45.93 19.94
N LEU A 55 29.96 47.03 19.52
CA LEU A 55 28.52 47.04 19.24
C LEU A 55 28.20 46.22 17.98
N GLU A 56 28.97 46.38 16.90
CA GLU A 56 28.79 45.59 15.67
C GLU A 56 28.99 44.09 15.94
N TRP A 57 29.90 43.70 16.83
CA TRP A 57 30.07 42.31 17.25
C TRP A 57 28.81 41.75 17.92
N TRP A 58 28.23 42.48 18.88
CA TRP A 58 26.98 42.08 19.54
C TRP A 58 25.82 41.96 18.56
N PHE A 59 25.62 42.95 17.69
CA PHE A 59 24.58 42.90 16.67
C PHE A 59 24.82 41.75 15.68
N GLY A 60 26.04 41.59 15.19
CA GLY A 60 26.42 40.53 14.27
C GLY A 60 26.13 39.14 14.84
N SER A 61 26.50 38.89 16.09
CA SER A 61 26.23 37.61 16.76
C SER A 61 24.73 37.34 16.93
N ILE A 62 23.92 38.33 17.32
CA ILE A 62 22.47 38.16 17.44
C ILE A 62 21.83 37.87 16.07
N PHE A 63 22.23 38.61 15.03
CA PHE A 63 21.71 38.39 13.68
C PHE A 63 22.13 37.04 13.10
N MET A 64 23.34 36.56 13.38
CA MET A 64 23.79 35.23 12.98
C MET A 64 22.95 34.13 13.66
N LEU A 65 22.66 34.26 14.97
CA LEU A 65 21.79 33.31 15.68
C LEU A 65 20.37 33.28 15.09
N LEU A 66 19.76 34.45 14.87
CA LEU A 66 18.43 34.55 14.28
C LEU A 66 18.38 33.98 12.87
N SER A 67 19.40 34.26 12.06
CA SER A 67 19.51 33.76 10.69
C SER A 67 19.63 32.23 10.66
N GLY A 68 20.37 31.64 11.60
CA GLY A 68 20.47 30.18 11.75
C GLY A 68 19.13 29.52 12.07
N VAL A 69 18.34 30.11 12.99
CA VAL A 69 16.99 29.60 13.32
C VAL A 69 16.06 29.70 12.13
N LEU A 70 16.07 30.83 11.42
CA LEU A 70 15.26 31.02 10.20
C LEU A 70 15.65 30.03 9.11
N TRP A 71 16.95 29.79 8.91
CA TRP A 71 17.45 28.85 7.91
C TRP A 71 17.04 27.40 8.22
N ALA A 72 17.13 26.98 9.48
CA ALA A 72 16.65 25.67 9.92
C ALA A 72 15.14 25.49 9.66
N TYR A 73 14.34 26.53 9.91
CA TYR A 73 12.90 26.52 9.60
C TYR A 73 12.63 26.38 8.10
N ILE A 74 13.35 27.13 7.26
CA ILE A 74 13.22 27.05 5.80
C ILE A 74 13.51 25.64 5.31
N ILE A 75 14.63 25.04 5.73
CA ILE A 75 14.98 23.66 5.36
C ILE A 75 13.91 22.68 5.84
N GLY A 76 13.44 22.80 7.09
CA GLY A 76 12.38 21.94 7.62
C GLY A 76 11.09 22.01 6.80
N SER A 77 10.68 23.22 6.41
CA SER A 77 9.50 23.41 5.55
C SER A 77 9.69 22.80 4.16
N LEU A 78 10.88 22.94 3.57
CA LEU A 78 11.21 22.39 2.26
C LEU A 78 11.15 20.86 2.27
N VAL A 79 11.71 20.23 3.31
CA VAL A 79 11.64 18.78 3.50
C VAL A 79 10.19 18.32 3.67
N GLY A 80 9.36 19.07 4.42
CA GLY A 80 7.93 18.77 4.57
C GLY A 80 7.17 18.80 3.24
N VAL A 81 7.43 19.80 2.40
CA VAL A 81 6.84 19.88 1.05
C VAL A 81 7.34 18.74 0.16
N ALA A 82 8.64 18.45 0.19
CA ALA A 82 9.22 17.36 -0.58
C ALA A 82 8.63 15.99 -0.19
N ALA A 83 8.44 15.76 1.12
CA ALA A 83 7.78 14.56 1.63
C ALA A 83 6.33 14.47 1.13
N ALA A 84 5.57 15.57 1.21
CA ALA A 84 4.18 15.60 0.73
C ALA A 84 4.05 15.25 -0.77
N LEU A 85 5.00 15.70 -1.60
CA LEU A 85 5.06 15.33 -3.03
C LEU A 85 5.41 13.84 -3.25
N GLN A 86 6.08 13.20 -2.29
CA GLN A 86 6.45 11.79 -2.37
C GLN A 86 5.34 10.85 -1.88
N VAL A 87 4.45 11.29 -0.97
CA VAL A 87 3.36 10.46 -0.41
C VAL A 87 2.52 9.81 -1.50
N GLU A 88 2.13 10.54 -2.55
CA GLU A 88 1.30 9.98 -3.63
C GLU A 88 2.06 8.88 -4.40
N ASN A 89 3.35 9.08 -4.66
CA ASN A 89 4.19 8.11 -5.33
C ASN A 89 4.43 6.86 -4.48
N GLU A 90 4.55 7.01 -3.16
CA GLU A 90 4.66 5.90 -2.22
C GLU A 90 3.37 5.08 -2.15
N LEU A 91 2.21 5.74 -2.04
CA LEU A 91 0.91 5.06 -2.09
C LEU A 91 0.72 4.29 -3.39
N HIS A 92 1.13 4.88 -4.52
CA HIS A 92 1.09 4.20 -5.81
C HIS A 92 2.03 2.98 -5.83
N ARG A 93 3.26 3.13 -5.34
CA ARG A 93 4.24 2.04 -5.27
C ARG A 93 3.71 0.88 -4.42
N ASN A 94 3.14 1.17 -3.25
CA ASN A 94 2.53 0.16 -2.39
C ASN A 94 1.40 -0.60 -3.11
N ARG A 95 0.52 0.08 -3.85
CA ARG A 95 -0.55 -0.58 -4.64
C ARG A 95 0.00 -1.48 -5.73
N ILE A 96 1.07 -1.07 -6.42
CA ILE A 96 1.72 -1.90 -7.45
C ILE A 96 2.38 -3.12 -6.81
N ASP A 97 2.94 -2.98 -5.62
CA ASP A 97 3.54 -4.10 -4.89
C ASP A 97 2.48 -5.12 -4.44
N GLU A 98 1.33 -4.68 -3.92
CA GLU A 98 0.19 -5.55 -3.62
C GLU A 98 -0.29 -6.36 -4.84
N VAL A 99 -0.32 -5.70 -6.01
CA VAL A 99 -0.67 -6.34 -7.27
C VAL A 99 0.36 -7.37 -7.69
N ASN A 100 1.65 -7.06 -7.55
CA ASN A 100 2.72 -8.01 -7.84
C ASN A 100 2.62 -9.24 -6.93
N VAL A 101 2.25 -9.06 -5.66
CA VAL A 101 1.97 -10.16 -4.74
C VAL A 101 0.79 -11.00 -5.24
N MET A 102 -0.34 -10.38 -5.62
CA MET A 102 -1.50 -11.08 -6.16
C MET A 102 -1.16 -11.88 -7.43
N ILE A 103 -0.42 -11.29 -8.36
CA ILE A 103 0.03 -11.97 -9.60
C ILE A 103 0.92 -13.16 -9.25
N SER A 104 1.81 -13.02 -8.26
CA SER A 104 2.66 -14.12 -7.82
C SER A 104 1.87 -15.30 -7.22
N GLN A 105 0.70 -15.03 -6.64
CA GLN A 105 -0.18 -16.06 -6.12
C GLN A 105 -0.90 -16.81 -7.25
N PHE A 106 -1.41 -16.11 -8.27
CA PHE A 106 -1.94 -16.74 -9.47
C PHE A 106 -0.91 -17.67 -10.13
N ALA A 107 0.36 -17.26 -10.14
CA ALA A 107 1.43 -18.09 -10.70
C ALA A 107 1.76 -19.35 -9.88
N LYS A 108 1.37 -19.39 -8.59
CA LYS A 108 1.60 -20.50 -7.65
C LYS A 108 0.40 -21.44 -7.52
N SER A 109 -0.83 -20.94 -7.62
CA SER A 109 -2.09 -21.71 -7.58
C SER A 109 -2.40 -22.42 -8.91
N ASP A 110 -1.37 -22.74 -9.68
CA ASP A 110 -1.45 -23.49 -10.93
C ASP A 110 -0.79 -24.86 -10.68
N PRO A 111 -1.56 -25.87 -10.20
CA PRO A 111 -1.05 -27.23 -10.03
C PRO A 111 -0.75 -27.93 -11.36
N THR A 112 -1.19 -27.33 -12.48
CA THR A 112 -1.11 -27.89 -13.83
C THR A 112 0.23 -27.68 -14.53
N LYS A 113 1.12 -26.83 -13.98
CA LYS A 113 2.52 -26.68 -14.43
C LYS A 113 3.33 -27.97 -14.44
N GLY A 114 2.85 -29.03 -13.75
CA GLY A 114 3.50 -30.33 -13.72
C GLY A 114 3.11 -31.30 -14.86
N LYS A 115 1.98 -31.11 -15.57
CA LYS A 115 1.50 -32.18 -16.50
C LYS A 115 0.83 -31.75 -17.82
N TYR A 116 0.35 -30.53 -17.99
CA TYR A 116 -0.19 -30.08 -19.28
C TYR A 116 0.22 -28.64 -19.58
N SER A 117 1.40 -28.51 -20.19
CA SER A 117 1.91 -27.27 -20.75
C SER A 117 1.07 -26.87 -21.97
N SER A 118 -0.07 -26.22 -21.77
CA SER A 118 -0.67 -25.43 -22.85
C SER A 118 -0.13 -24.01 -22.76
N GLU A 119 0.64 -23.62 -23.77
CA GLU A 119 1.18 -22.27 -23.98
C GLU A 119 0.09 -21.18 -23.90
N GLN A 120 -1.17 -21.58 -24.13
CA GLN A 120 -2.39 -20.78 -24.10
C GLN A 120 -2.77 -20.25 -22.70
N GLU A 121 -2.67 -21.06 -21.63
CA GLU A 121 -3.06 -20.62 -20.27
C GLU A 121 -1.99 -19.70 -19.63
N MET A 122 -0.72 -19.93 -19.97
CA MET A 122 0.38 -19.03 -19.61
C MET A 122 0.25 -17.67 -20.31
N TYR A 123 -0.16 -17.69 -21.59
CA TYR A 123 -0.45 -16.48 -22.36
C TYR A 123 -1.62 -15.68 -21.77
N ASP A 124 -2.69 -16.34 -21.33
CA ASP A 124 -3.87 -15.65 -20.75
C ASP A 124 -3.55 -15.01 -19.38
N THR A 125 -2.76 -15.68 -18.55
CA THR A 125 -2.32 -15.14 -17.24
C THR A 125 -1.40 -13.92 -17.41
N ASP A 126 -0.47 -13.95 -18.37
CA ASP A 126 0.41 -12.83 -18.67
C ASP A 126 -0.32 -11.64 -19.32
N ILE A 127 -1.28 -11.91 -20.20
CA ILE A 127 -2.15 -10.87 -20.76
C ILE A 127 -2.97 -10.22 -19.64
N PHE A 128 -3.54 -11.02 -18.76
CA PHE A 128 -4.31 -10.55 -17.63
C PHE A 128 -3.46 -9.70 -16.68
N ALA A 129 -2.26 -10.17 -16.29
CA ALA A 129 -1.32 -9.42 -15.48
C ALA A 129 -0.92 -8.08 -16.12
N LYS A 130 -0.68 -8.07 -17.45
CA LYS A 130 -0.41 -6.84 -18.22
C LYS A 130 -1.61 -5.88 -18.20
N ARG A 131 -2.83 -6.40 -18.38
CA ARG A 131 -4.07 -5.60 -18.32
C ARG A 131 -4.30 -5.02 -16.94
N LEU A 132 -4.05 -5.78 -15.89
CA LEU A 132 -4.23 -5.38 -14.50
C LEU A 132 -3.23 -4.29 -14.10
N LYS A 133 -1.95 -4.46 -14.46
CA LYS A 133 -0.93 -3.40 -14.31
C LYS A 133 -1.28 -2.15 -15.10
N LYS A 134 -1.72 -2.30 -16.36
CA LYS A 134 -2.13 -1.16 -17.22
C LYS A 134 -3.35 -0.43 -16.66
N PHE A 135 -4.32 -1.16 -16.08
CA PHE A 135 -5.50 -0.58 -15.45
C PHE A 135 -5.14 0.27 -14.23
N ILE A 136 -4.30 -0.25 -13.33
CA ILE A 136 -3.86 0.49 -12.13
C ILE A 136 -2.96 1.67 -12.49
N HIS A 137 -2.13 1.51 -13.53
CA HIS A 137 -1.36 2.62 -14.09
C HIS A 137 -2.28 3.70 -14.68
N SER A 138 -3.35 3.32 -15.39
CA SER A 138 -4.33 4.28 -15.92
C SER A 138 -5.13 4.99 -14.83
N GLN A 139 -5.33 4.34 -13.68
CA GLN A 139 -6.00 4.91 -12.52
C GLN A 139 -5.20 6.03 -11.85
N LYS A 140 -3.88 6.09 -12.04
CA LYS A 140 -3.03 7.25 -11.64
C LYS A 140 -3.55 8.57 -12.22
N MET A 141 -4.23 8.54 -13.37
CA MET A 141 -4.77 9.74 -14.02
C MET A 141 -6.22 10.08 -13.62
N SER A 142 -6.93 9.22 -12.89
CA SER A 142 -8.32 9.43 -12.51
C SER A 142 -8.46 9.52 -10.99
N HIS A 143 -8.44 10.75 -10.49
CA HIS A 143 -8.46 11.06 -9.06
C HIS A 143 -9.90 11.06 -8.52
N LYS A 144 -10.31 10.07 -7.71
CA LYS A 144 -11.25 10.15 -6.55
C LYS A 144 -11.65 8.78 -5.97
N LEU A 145 -11.59 8.66 -4.63
CA LEU A 145 -12.42 7.84 -3.69
C LEU A 145 -12.52 6.32 -3.96
N SER A 146 -12.62 5.38 -3.01
CA SER A 146 -12.90 5.40 -1.57
C SER A 146 -12.25 4.15 -0.96
N ALA A 147 -11.75 4.29 0.26
CA ALA A 147 -11.60 3.16 1.16
C ALA A 147 -13.01 2.72 1.60
N VAL A 148 -13.44 1.51 1.23
CA VAL A 148 -14.59 0.86 1.87
C VAL A 148 -14.25 -0.62 2.08
N ASN A 149 -14.16 -0.95 3.37
CA ASN A 149 -14.07 -2.29 3.94
C ASN A 149 -15.26 -3.13 3.51
N ASP A 150 -15.02 -4.38 3.12
CA ASP A 150 -15.70 -5.58 3.62
C ASP A 150 -15.35 -6.80 2.75
N MET A 151 -15.03 -7.94 3.37
CA MET A 151 -14.68 -9.25 2.77
C MET A 151 -13.36 -9.32 1.97
N ARG A 152 -12.68 -8.17 1.90
CA ARG A 152 -11.57 -7.80 1.01
C ARG A 152 -10.19 -7.82 1.67
N GLY A 153 -10.08 -8.44 2.85
CA GLY A 153 -8.95 -8.30 3.77
C GLY A 153 -7.62 -8.87 3.26
N SER A 154 -7.64 -9.84 2.35
CA SER A 154 -6.40 -10.41 1.79
C SER A 154 -5.90 -9.66 0.55
N PHE A 155 -6.79 -8.98 -0.20
CA PHE A 155 -6.48 -8.21 -1.42
C PHE A 155 -7.40 -6.99 -1.58
N PRO A 156 -7.13 -5.87 -0.90
CA PRO A 156 -7.98 -4.67 -0.95
C PRO A 156 -8.06 -4.07 -2.37
N VAL A 157 -7.06 -4.33 -3.21
CA VAL A 157 -6.96 -3.88 -4.60
C VAL A 157 -8.13 -4.36 -5.45
N ILE A 158 -8.68 -5.56 -5.22
CA ILE A 158 -9.74 -6.19 -6.04
C ILE A 158 -10.95 -5.27 -6.26
N ASN A 159 -11.20 -4.37 -5.31
CA ASN A 159 -12.38 -3.49 -5.29
C ASN A 159 -12.18 -2.17 -5.98
N SER A 160 -10.92 -1.83 -6.25
CA SER A 160 -10.58 -0.70 -7.12
C SER A 160 -10.58 -1.09 -8.60
N LEU A 161 -10.72 -2.38 -8.93
CA LEU A 161 -10.78 -2.84 -10.31
C LEU A 161 -12.16 -2.62 -10.92
N SER A 162 -12.20 -2.53 -12.26
CA SER A 162 -13.46 -2.51 -13.00
C SER A 162 -14.29 -3.78 -12.72
N PRO A 163 -15.63 -3.73 -12.82
CA PRO A 163 -16.49 -4.87 -12.52
C PRO A 163 -16.13 -6.15 -13.29
N GLU A 164 -15.72 -6.02 -14.56
CA GLU A 164 -15.27 -7.15 -15.39
C GLU A 164 -13.94 -7.73 -14.91
N MET A 165 -12.96 -6.87 -14.59
CA MET A 165 -11.67 -7.34 -14.09
C MET A 165 -11.77 -7.93 -12.69
N GLN A 166 -12.69 -7.43 -11.86
CA GLN A 166 -12.99 -7.98 -10.55
C GLN A 166 -13.50 -9.42 -10.68
N ARG A 167 -14.48 -9.67 -11.56
CA ARG A 167 -15.01 -11.02 -11.83
C ARG A 167 -13.92 -12.00 -12.24
N VAL A 168 -13.08 -11.61 -13.20
CA VAL A 168 -11.98 -12.46 -13.69
C VAL A 168 -10.95 -12.71 -12.59
N SER A 169 -10.58 -11.67 -11.82
CA SER A 169 -9.63 -11.80 -10.70
C SER A 169 -10.14 -12.75 -9.62
N SER A 170 -11.40 -12.55 -9.18
CA SER A 170 -12.05 -13.39 -8.17
C SER A 170 -12.17 -14.84 -8.64
N PHE A 171 -12.54 -15.05 -9.90
CA PHE A 171 -12.56 -16.39 -10.49
C PHE A 171 -11.17 -17.04 -10.47
N MET A 172 -10.13 -16.34 -10.93
CA MET A 172 -8.76 -16.88 -10.98
C MET A 172 -8.22 -17.26 -9.58
N LEU A 173 -8.60 -16.53 -8.52
CA LEU A 173 -8.19 -16.85 -7.15
C LEU A 173 -8.81 -18.15 -6.63
N VAL A 174 -10.08 -18.39 -6.96
CA VAL A 174 -10.87 -19.49 -6.38
C VAL A 174 -10.98 -20.68 -7.35
N ARG A 175 -10.49 -20.55 -8.60
CA ARG A 175 -10.59 -21.56 -9.67
C ARG A 175 -10.25 -22.97 -9.20
N GLU A 176 -9.08 -23.16 -8.59
CA GLU A 176 -8.61 -24.46 -8.10
C GLU A 176 -9.57 -25.07 -7.06
N HIS A 177 -10.11 -24.23 -6.18
CA HIS A 177 -10.99 -24.64 -5.09
C HIS A 177 -12.43 -24.92 -5.54
N LEU A 178 -12.91 -24.20 -6.57
CA LEU A 178 -14.21 -24.44 -7.18
C LEU A 178 -14.26 -25.78 -7.91
N GLU A 179 -13.15 -26.21 -8.51
CA GLU A 179 -13.07 -27.51 -9.18
C GLU A 179 -13.15 -28.70 -8.22
N LEU A 180 -12.80 -28.51 -6.94
CA LEU A 180 -12.95 -29.54 -5.90
C LEU A 180 -14.41 -29.85 -5.58
N VAL A 181 -15.33 -28.94 -5.87
CA VAL A 181 -16.76 -29.11 -5.61
C VAL A 181 -17.42 -29.72 -6.86
N PRO A 182 -17.96 -30.95 -6.80
CA PRO A 182 -18.39 -31.68 -7.99
C PRO A 182 -19.41 -30.94 -8.88
N TYR A 183 -20.30 -30.15 -8.28
CA TYR A 183 -21.36 -29.41 -8.98
C TYR A 183 -21.00 -27.95 -9.33
N LEU A 184 -19.88 -27.41 -8.80
CA LEU A 184 -19.34 -26.10 -9.22
C LEU A 184 -18.19 -26.25 -10.22
N SER A 185 -17.85 -27.49 -10.57
CA SER A 185 -16.84 -27.83 -11.57
C SER A 185 -17.22 -27.31 -12.96
N SER A 186 -16.20 -27.09 -13.80
CA SER A 186 -16.32 -26.62 -15.18
C SER A 186 -17.23 -27.46 -16.09
N ARG A 187 -17.53 -28.69 -15.67
CA ARG A 187 -18.41 -29.61 -16.37
C ARG A 187 -19.90 -29.25 -16.27
N PHE A 188 -20.32 -28.58 -15.20
CA PHE A 188 -21.75 -28.34 -14.91
C PHE A 188 -22.12 -26.86 -14.94
N LEU A 189 -21.17 -25.95 -14.76
CA LEU A 189 -21.44 -24.53 -14.62
C LEU A 189 -20.63 -23.69 -15.64
N SER A 190 -21.29 -22.73 -16.30
CA SER A 190 -20.64 -21.85 -17.27
C SER A 190 -19.58 -20.95 -16.62
N MET A 191 -18.70 -20.35 -17.42
CA MET A 191 -17.65 -19.47 -16.92
C MET A 191 -18.23 -18.23 -16.21
N ASP A 192 -19.32 -17.66 -16.75
CA ASP A 192 -19.97 -16.47 -16.19
C ASP A 192 -20.64 -16.75 -14.85
N GLU A 193 -21.34 -17.88 -14.74
CA GLU A 193 -21.96 -18.32 -13.48
C GLU A 193 -20.91 -18.62 -12.41
N ARG A 194 -19.78 -19.26 -12.78
CA ARG A 194 -18.65 -19.48 -11.87
C ARG A 194 -18.01 -18.17 -11.41
N SER A 195 -17.92 -17.17 -12.28
CA SER A 195 -17.40 -15.86 -11.90
C SER A 195 -18.31 -15.14 -10.89
N HIS A 196 -19.62 -15.35 -11.01
CA HIS A 196 -20.61 -14.84 -10.05
C HIS A 196 -20.49 -15.53 -8.70
N VAL A 197 -20.36 -16.86 -8.66
CA VAL A 197 -20.12 -17.60 -7.42
C VAL A 197 -18.78 -17.21 -6.79
N ALA A 198 -17.72 -17.10 -7.60
CA ALA A 198 -16.39 -16.70 -7.13
C ALA A 198 -16.36 -15.31 -6.49
N LYS A 199 -17.25 -14.41 -6.93
CA LYS A 199 -17.40 -13.08 -6.33
C LYS A 199 -17.99 -13.13 -4.92
N GLU A 200 -18.88 -14.08 -4.65
CA GLU A 200 -19.55 -14.27 -3.36
C GLU A 200 -18.73 -15.17 -2.40
N CYS A 201 -17.62 -15.74 -2.85
CA CYS A 201 -16.76 -16.58 -2.02
C CYS A 201 -16.04 -15.76 -0.92
N MET A 202 -16.09 -16.28 0.31
CA MET A 202 -15.38 -15.74 1.47
C MET A 202 -14.18 -16.60 1.82
N VAL A 203 -13.03 -15.97 2.09
CA VAL A 203 -11.89 -16.64 2.72
C VAL A 203 -12.00 -16.49 4.22
N LEU A 204 -11.98 -17.60 4.94
CA LEU A 204 -12.06 -17.64 6.40
C LEU A 204 -10.74 -18.20 6.95
N GLU A 205 -10.17 -17.50 7.93
CA GLU A 205 -8.97 -17.91 8.64
C GLU A 205 -9.31 -18.16 10.11
N PHE A 206 -8.80 -19.26 10.67
CA PHE A 206 -9.06 -19.64 12.06
C PHE A 206 -7.74 -19.92 12.79
N PRO A 207 -7.53 -19.35 13.99
CA PRO A 207 -6.42 -19.73 14.85
C PRO A 207 -6.49 -21.19 15.31
N PRO A 208 -5.34 -21.81 15.62
CA PRO A 208 -5.31 -23.18 16.11
C PRO A 208 -6.02 -23.31 17.46
N GLY A 209 -6.93 -24.28 17.56
CA GLY A 209 -7.68 -24.57 18.79
C GLY A 209 -9.07 -23.93 18.87
N GLU A 210 -9.46 -23.12 17.89
CA GLU A 210 -10.82 -22.56 17.83
C GLU A 210 -11.85 -23.64 17.45
N THR A 211 -12.96 -23.69 18.18
CA THR A 211 -14.07 -24.62 17.91
C THR A 211 -15.21 -23.91 17.20
N ILE A 212 -15.55 -24.37 16.00
CA ILE A 212 -16.56 -23.75 15.15
C ILE A 212 -17.78 -24.64 15.03
N ARG A 213 -18.97 -24.05 15.13
CA ARG A 213 -20.25 -24.74 14.89
C ARG A 213 -20.74 -24.46 13.48
N MET A 214 -20.68 -25.48 12.62
CA MET A 214 -20.97 -25.38 11.18
C MET A 214 -22.41 -25.78 10.80
N SER A 215 -23.28 -26.09 11.76
CA SER A 215 -24.65 -26.56 11.49
C SER A 215 -25.63 -26.06 12.55
N GLY A 216 -26.61 -25.26 12.12
CA GLY A 216 -27.69 -24.70 12.95
C GLY A 216 -28.03 -23.26 12.56
N ASP A 217 -29.30 -22.87 12.75
CA ASP A 217 -29.82 -21.49 12.55
C ASP A 217 -29.14 -20.46 13.49
N ASP A 218 -28.36 -20.96 14.45
CA ASP A 218 -27.69 -20.23 15.54
C ASP A 218 -26.15 -20.43 15.50
N GLY A 219 -25.61 -20.89 14.36
CA GLY A 219 -24.18 -21.12 14.15
C GLY A 219 -23.44 -19.85 13.70
N SER A 220 -22.25 -19.60 14.24
CA SER A 220 -21.46 -18.38 14.02
C SER A 220 -21.05 -18.10 12.56
N ILE A 221 -21.14 -19.09 11.66
CA ILE A 221 -20.72 -18.99 10.25
C ILE A 221 -21.88 -19.21 9.29
N GLY A 222 -23.07 -19.56 9.78
CA GLY A 222 -24.25 -19.81 8.96
C GLY A 222 -24.15 -21.05 8.05
N ARG A 223 -25.09 -21.16 7.10
CA ARG A 223 -25.23 -22.29 6.15
C ARG A 223 -24.35 -22.01 4.92
N GLY A 224 -23.49 -22.96 4.55
CA GLY A 224 -22.59 -22.77 3.40
C GLY A 224 -21.83 -24.03 2.97
N ILE A 225 -21.18 -23.93 1.82
CA ILE A 225 -20.21 -24.92 1.32
C ILE A 225 -18.83 -24.43 1.72
N PHE A 226 -18.06 -25.30 2.34
CA PHE A 226 -16.73 -24.96 2.81
C PHE A 226 -15.69 -25.85 2.14
N VAL A 227 -14.60 -25.23 1.72
CA VAL A 227 -13.45 -25.91 1.10
C VAL A 227 -12.23 -25.63 1.97
N MET A 228 -11.56 -26.68 2.45
CA MET A 228 -10.35 -26.50 3.23
C MET A 228 -9.16 -26.22 2.31
N ILE A 229 -8.67 -24.97 2.31
CA ILE A 229 -7.52 -24.54 1.50
C ILE A 229 -6.21 -25.07 2.11
N ARG A 230 -6.00 -24.86 3.41
CA ARG A 230 -4.78 -25.26 4.14
C ARG A 230 -5.10 -25.66 5.59
N GLY A 231 -4.27 -26.55 6.13
CA GLY A 231 -4.34 -26.99 7.52
C GLY A 231 -5.07 -28.32 7.71
N THR A 232 -5.39 -28.60 8.97
CA THR A 232 -6.11 -29.80 9.43
C THR A 232 -7.16 -29.39 10.44
N ALA A 233 -8.39 -29.86 10.28
CA ALA A 233 -9.43 -29.69 11.28
C ALA A 233 -10.00 -31.04 11.72
N PHE A 234 -10.54 -31.07 12.94
CA PHE A 234 -11.27 -32.22 13.47
C PHE A 234 -12.75 -31.89 13.44
N ALA A 235 -13.52 -32.68 12.69
CA ALA A 235 -14.96 -32.55 12.64
C ALA A 235 -15.63 -33.69 13.41
N ALA A 236 -16.63 -33.35 14.22
CA ALA A 236 -17.47 -34.31 14.92
C ALA A 236 -18.94 -33.96 14.69
N HIS A 237 -19.76 -34.97 14.39
CA HIS A 237 -21.20 -34.78 14.22
C HIS A 237 -21.90 -34.84 15.59
N GLY A 238 -22.59 -33.75 15.97
CA GLY A 238 -23.45 -33.67 17.16
C GLY A 238 -23.04 -32.60 18.20
N ALA A 239 -24.02 -32.06 18.94
CA ALA A 239 -23.81 -31.03 19.94
C ALA A 239 -22.79 -31.46 21.02
N ILE A 240 -21.85 -30.55 21.33
CA ILE A 240 -20.79 -30.75 22.33
C ILE A 240 -21.38 -30.92 23.75
N ASN A 241 -22.63 -30.49 23.99
CA ASN A 241 -23.21 -30.38 25.34
C ASN A 241 -24.01 -31.60 25.84
N SER A 242 -24.05 -32.75 25.16
CA SER A 242 -24.76 -33.93 25.69
C SER A 242 -23.85 -35.12 25.96
N PHE A 243 -23.81 -35.52 27.24
CA PHE A 243 -23.04 -36.61 27.85
C PHE A 243 -23.49 -38.03 27.39
N SER A 244 -24.09 -38.15 26.21
CA SER A 244 -24.59 -39.41 25.67
C SER A 244 -23.50 -40.12 24.86
N GLN A 245 -23.02 -41.21 25.45
CA GLN A 245 -21.92 -42.07 25.06
C GLN A 245 -22.27 -42.98 23.86
N ARG A 246 -22.72 -42.41 22.73
CA ARG A 246 -22.76 -43.14 21.44
C ARG A 246 -21.48 -42.82 20.68
N ARG A 247 -20.74 -43.85 20.25
CA ARG A 247 -19.52 -43.77 19.43
C ARG A 247 -19.70 -42.72 18.31
N ARG A 248 -19.22 -41.50 18.56
CA ARG A 248 -19.30 -40.41 17.59
C ARG A 248 -18.22 -40.67 16.55
N LYS A 249 -18.59 -40.68 15.27
CA LYS A 249 -17.61 -40.73 14.19
C LYS A 249 -16.98 -39.34 14.10
N ALA A 250 -15.77 -39.21 14.65
CA ALA A 250 -14.91 -38.06 14.39
C ALA A 250 -14.19 -38.30 13.06
N PHE A 251 -14.12 -37.27 12.23
CA PHE A 251 -13.43 -37.31 10.95
C PHE A 251 -12.38 -36.21 10.93
N ILE A 252 -11.21 -36.53 10.39
CA ILE A 252 -10.16 -35.55 10.15
C ILE A 252 -10.42 -34.95 8.77
N ILE A 253 -10.50 -33.62 8.72
CA ILE A 253 -10.58 -32.86 7.48
C ILE A 253 -9.19 -32.33 7.18
N THR A 254 -8.68 -32.69 6.01
CA THR A 254 -7.39 -32.22 5.49
C THR A 254 -7.60 -31.22 4.35
N ALA A 255 -6.55 -30.47 4.01
CA ALA A 255 -6.55 -29.61 2.82
C ALA A 255 -7.06 -30.35 1.57
N GLY A 256 -7.88 -29.66 0.78
CA GLY A 256 -8.52 -30.18 -0.44
C GLY A 256 -9.87 -30.89 -0.23
N GLN A 257 -10.32 -31.09 1.01
CA GLN A 257 -11.63 -31.69 1.28
C GLN A 257 -12.75 -30.64 1.35
N VAL A 258 -13.90 -31.00 0.77
CA VAL A 258 -15.13 -30.20 0.77
C VAL A 258 -16.09 -30.74 1.83
N PHE A 259 -16.70 -29.84 2.61
CA PHE A 259 -17.68 -30.18 3.64
C PHE A 259 -18.86 -29.20 3.63
N GLY A 260 -19.99 -29.58 4.25
CA GLY A 260 -21.24 -28.80 4.27
C GLY A 260 -22.14 -28.94 3.04
N ALA A 261 -21.59 -29.39 1.90
CA ALA A 261 -22.33 -29.58 0.64
C ALA A 261 -23.62 -30.42 0.76
N GLY A 262 -23.58 -31.50 1.54
CA GLY A 262 -24.73 -32.40 1.71
C GLY A 262 -25.88 -31.79 2.51
N GLU A 263 -25.60 -30.94 3.51
CA GLU A 263 -26.64 -30.31 4.34
C GLU A 263 -27.35 -29.17 3.59
N VAL A 264 -26.66 -28.53 2.66
CA VAL A 264 -27.25 -27.50 1.78
C VAL A 264 -28.27 -28.15 0.84
N LEU A 265 -27.95 -29.28 0.21
CA LEU A 265 -28.85 -29.90 -0.78
C LEU A 265 -30.06 -30.63 -0.18
N LEU A 266 -29.92 -31.21 1.03
CA LEU A 266 -30.97 -32.03 1.65
C LEU A 266 -32.19 -31.25 2.16
N LYS A 267 -32.03 -29.96 2.48
CA LYS A 267 -33.13 -29.11 2.98
C LYS A 267 -33.88 -28.35 1.87
N ASP A 268 -33.33 -28.31 0.64
CA ASP A 268 -33.96 -27.66 -0.51
C ASP A 268 -34.76 -28.64 -1.40
N GLY A 269 -35.06 -29.84 -0.89
CA GLY A 269 -36.04 -30.76 -1.49
C GLY A 269 -35.52 -31.72 -2.57
N HIS A 270 -34.21 -31.78 -2.84
CA HIS A 270 -33.66 -32.76 -3.77
C HIS A 270 -33.33 -34.09 -3.06
N VAL A 271 -34.14 -35.12 -3.37
CA VAL A 271 -33.97 -36.50 -2.90
C VAL A 271 -32.66 -37.06 -3.44
N LYS A 272 -31.91 -37.77 -2.57
CA LYS A 272 -30.72 -38.55 -2.97
C LYS A 272 -31.10 -39.52 -4.10
N SER A 273 -30.50 -39.36 -5.29
CA SER A 273 -30.38 -40.44 -6.28
C SER A 273 -29.07 -41.18 -6.08
#